data_AF-A0A602MVX1-F1
#
_entry.id   AF-A0A602MVX1-F1
#
_cell.length_a   1.000
_cell.length_b   1.000
_cell.length_c   1.000
_cell.angle_alpha   90.00
_cell.angle_beta   90.00
_cell.angle_gamma   90.00
#
_symmetry.space_group_name_H-M   'P 1'
#
loop_
_entity.id
_entity.type
_entity.pdbx_description
1 polymer ?
#
loop_
_entity_poly.entity_id
_entity_poly.type
_entity_poly.pdbx_seq_one_letter_code
_entity_poly.pdbx_strand_id
1 'polypeptide(L)'
;MSNIDKQALRERYSPKTAPECHICGAQMTMQRMSAGRITYGCTGATYDDKGCHYAEGRSIADDHYAQSRVTVVDVSDPDVLALLDEMEHYKSREERVTKLVLDNSTSWDALYKKLEAAERSIAEQSAIVAAAEKLVRCKGRYHSELNYRALAKLFGVITPDLPLLEHENVHYADAVEVEITALRQRIAELERSETQLINERDAAESALADMYQAATGERPEWSNMFGFADAVDVVEERLATLEANQSQTTPTGIQLITEAIGAHGYIVGCLLQGRPDLALEESRKWVSAFGQAAEIVSAQDAAGIGVKGE
;
A
#
# COMPACT_ATOMS: atom_id res chain seq x y z
N MET A 1 5.62 23.19 4.84
CA MET A 1 6.42 22.04 5.32
C MET A 1 7.75 22.57 5.78
N SER A 2 8.08 22.39 7.06
CA SER A 2 9.36 22.79 7.64
C SER A 2 10.50 22.19 6.82
N ASN A 3 11.48 22.99 6.40
CA ASN A 3 12.66 22.48 5.71
C ASN A 3 13.52 21.75 6.77
N ILE A 4 13.23 20.46 6.97
CA ILE A 4 13.96 19.62 7.91
C ILE A 4 15.35 19.42 7.35
N ASP A 5 16.35 19.92 8.06
CA ASP A 5 17.75 19.72 7.74
C ASP A 5 18.15 18.27 8.05
N LYS A 6 18.09 17.42 7.03
CA LYS A 6 18.43 16.00 7.14
C LYS A 6 19.90 15.78 7.52
N GLN A 7 20.79 16.70 7.14
CA GLN A 7 22.20 16.60 7.49
C GLN A 7 22.39 16.86 8.99
N ALA A 8 21.73 17.87 9.53
CA ALA A 8 21.72 18.13 10.98
C ALA A 8 21.15 16.95 11.77
N LEU A 9 20.12 16.26 11.24
CA LEU A 9 19.60 15.03 11.86
C LEU A 9 20.63 13.89 11.81
N ARG A 10 21.26 13.64 10.66
CA ARG A 10 22.32 12.62 10.54
C ARG A 10 23.44 12.87 11.55
N GLU A 11 23.91 14.11 11.69
CA GLU A 11 24.95 14.49 12.66
C GLU A 11 24.50 14.32 14.11
N ARG A 12 23.23 14.64 14.41
CA ARG A 12 22.67 14.52 15.75
C ARG A 12 22.63 13.07 16.24
N TYR A 13 22.13 12.17 15.39
CA TYR A 13 21.91 10.75 15.71
C TYR A 13 23.10 9.86 15.36
N SER A 14 24.17 10.41 14.78
CA SER A 14 25.43 9.70 14.60
C SER A 14 26.15 9.41 15.92
N PRO A 15 26.83 8.25 16.03
CA PRO A 15 27.66 7.89 17.17
C PRO A 15 28.59 9.03 17.61
N LYS A 16 28.55 9.39 18.89
CA LYS A 16 29.42 10.43 19.45
C LYS A 16 30.85 9.93 19.58
N THR A 17 31.80 10.72 19.08
CA THR A 17 33.23 10.46 19.25
C THR A 17 33.66 10.68 20.70
N ALA A 18 34.65 9.92 21.16
CA ALA A 18 35.19 10.09 22.51
C ALA A 18 35.80 11.51 22.67
N PRO A 19 35.44 12.25 23.74
CA PRO A 19 35.95 13.59 23.97
C PRO A 19 37.44 13.59 24.34
N GLU A 20 38.08 14.75 24.16
CA GLU A 20 39.44 15.00 24.62
C GLU A 20 39.46 15.40 26.10
N CYS A 21 40.54 15.05 26.79
CA CYS A 21 40.72 15.40 28.19
C CYS A 21 40.99 16.91 28.33
N HIS A 22 40.16 17.61 29.10
CA HIS A 22 40.35 19.05 29.35
C HIS A 22 41.61 19.40 30.18
N ILE A 23 42.29 18.41 30.78
CA ILE A 23 43.49 18.61 31.59
C ILE A 23 44.78 18.44 30.76
N CYS A 24 44.81 17.44 29.85
CA CYS A 24 46.04 17.11 29.10
C CYS A 24 45.85 17.00 27.58
N GLY A 25 44.64 17.14 27.05
CA GLY A 25 44.33 17.03 25.62
C GLY A 25 44.30 15.61 25.06
N ALA A 26 44.66 14.58 25.85
CA ALA A 26 44.63 13.19 25.38
C ALA A 26 43.20 12.69 25.16
N GLN A 27 42.99 11.84 24.16
CA GLN A 27 41.69 11.21 23.90
C GLN A 27 41.26 10.35 25.10
N MET A 28 40.04 10.58 25.56
CA MET A 28 39.52 9.87 26.74
C MET A 28 38.99 8.49 26.36
N THR A 29 38.99 7.57 27.31
CA THR A 29 38.44 6.22 27.13
C THR A 29 37.13 6.07 27.88
N MET A 30 36.24 5.26 27.32
CA MET A 30 34.92 4.97 27.90
C MET A 30 35.08 4.12 29.17
N GLN A 31 34.55 4.60 30.29
CA GLN A 31 34.67 3.93 31.60
C GLN A 31 33.38 3.23 32.01
N ARG A 32 32.23 3.82 31.69
CA ARG A 32 30.92 3.27 32.03
C ARG A 32 29.87 3.71 31.02
N MET A 33 28.99 2.79 30.63
CA MET A 33 27.74 3.09 29.93
C MET A 33 26.57 2.67 30.80
N SER A 34 25.60 3.56 30.99
CA SER A 34 24.37 3.26 31.74
C SER A 34 23.23 4.13 31.22
N ALA A 35 22.16 3.50 30.73
CA ALA A 35 20.91 4.16 30.33
C ALA A 35 21.11 5.43 29.47
N GLY A 36 21.85 5.30 28.36
CA GLY A 36 22.09 6.41 27.43
C GLY A 36 23.07 7.47 27.94
N ARG A 37 23.76 7.22 29.07
CA ARG A 37 24.84 8.09 29.56
C ARG A 37 26.17 7.35 29.48
N ILE A 38 27.14 7.99 28.85
CA ILE A 38 28.49 7.48 28.70
C ILE A 38 29.43 8.34 29.55
N THR A 39 30.11 7.71 30.50
CA THR A 39 31.17 8.37 31.27
C THR A 39 32.51 8.08 30.63
N TYR A 40 33.21 9.14 30.24
CA TYR A 40 34.59 9.10 29.77
C TYR A 40 35.55 9.50 30.88
N GLY A 41 36.74 8.91 30.90
CA GLY A 41 37.82 9.25 31.83
C GLY A 41 39.17 9.25 31.11
N CYS A 42 40.10 10.12 31.53
CA CYS A 42 41.48 10.04 31.08
C CYS A 42 42.25 9.14 32.03
N THR A 43 42.48 7.89 31.63
CA THR A 43 43.21 6.90 32.42
C THR A 43 44.73 7.04 32.31
N GLY A 44 45.23 7.72 31.27
CA GLY A 44 46.67 7.81 30.97
C GLY A 44 47.30 6.45 30.66
N ALA A 45 46.48 5.44 30.36
CA ALA A 45 46.88 4.08 30.06
C ALA A 45 47.06 3.88 28.55
N THR A 46 48.19 3.32 28.16
CA THR A 46 48.43 2.79 26.81
C THR A 46 48.46 1.27 26.87
N TYR A 47 47.88 0.63 25.85
CA TYR A 47 47.83 -0.81 25.72
C TYR A 47 48.73 -1.24 24.57
N ASP A 48 49.67 -2.13 24.84
CA ASP A 48 50.52 -2.78 23.85
C ASP A 48 50.58 -4.30 24.09
N ASP A 49 51.35 -5.02 23.28
CA ASP A 49 51.49 -6.49 23.38
C ASP A 49 52.10 -6.96 24.73
N LYS A 50 52.64 -6.05 25.55
CA LYS A 50 53.21 -6.33 26.87
C LYS A 50 52.28 -5.95 28.03
N GLY A 51 51.12 -5.38 27.74
CA GLY A 51 50.06 -5.11 28.71
C GLY A 51 49.68 -3.64 28.82
N CYS A 52 49.16 -3.26 29.98
CA CYS A 52 48.72 -1.89 30.28
C CYS A 52 49.85 -1.11 30.96
N HIS A 53 50.21 0.02 30.37
CA HIS A 53 51.25 0.93 30.88
C HIS A 53 50.66 2.31 31.13
N TYR A 54 50.92 2.88 32.30
CA TYR A 54 50.48 4.23 32.63
C TYR A 54 51.61 5.22 32.35
N ALA A 55 51.26 6.42 31.88
CA ALA A 55 52.22 7.52 31.77
C ALA A 55 52.86 7.84 33.13
N GLU A 56 54.06 8.42 33.12
CA GLU A 56 54.83 8.67 34.34
C GLU A 56 54.03 9.49 35.37
N GLY A 57 53.95 8.98 36.61
CA GLY A 57 53.15 9.58 37.69
C GLY A 57 51.64 9.31 37.64
N ARG A 58 51.16 8.48 36.70
CA ARG A 58 49.73 8.13 36.55
C ARG A 58 49.39 6.76 37.15
N SER A 59 48.14 6.56 37.55
CA SER A 59 47.62 5.26 38.00
C SER A 59 46.11 5.10 37.73
N ILE A 60 45.57 3.88 37.94
CA ILE A 60 44.19 3.49 37.62
C ILE A 60 43.09 4.32 38.31
N ALA A 61 43.44 5.12 39.33
CA ALA A 61 42.51 6.00 40.05
C ALA A 61 43.22 7.22 40.64
N ASP A 62 44.11 7.85 39.85
CA ASP A 62 44.78 9.07 40.26
C ASP A 62 43.86 10.31 40.24
N ASP A 63 44.32 11.42 40.82
CA ASP A 63 43.56 12.68 40.84
C ASP A 63 43.22 13.17 39.43
N HIS A 64 44.10 12.91 38.46
CA HIS A 64 43.85 13.24 37.06
C HIS A 64 42.67 12.46 36.51
N TYR A 65 42.60 11.16 36.76
CA TYR A 65 41.47 10.31 36.38
C TYR A 65 40.20 10.80 37.06
N ALA A 66 40.22 11.10 38.36
CA ALA A 66 39.05 11.58 39.09
C ALA A 66 38.53 12.93 38.55
N GLN A 67 39.42 13.88 38.29
CA GLN A 67 39.08 15.23 37.82
C GLN A 67 38.75 15.29 36.33
N SER A 68 39.32 14.38 35.52
CA SER A 68 39.10 14.38 34.07
C SER A 68 37.71 13.86 33.65
N ARG A 69 36.97 13.18 34.53
CA ARG A 69 35.73 12.48 34.17
C ARG A 69 34.64 13.41 33.65
N VAL A 70 34.08 13.05 32.50
CA VAL A 70 32.92 13.73 31.91
C VAL A 70 31.83 12.70 31.60
N THR A 71 30.57 13.08 31.79
CA THR A 71 29.42 12.24 31.39
C THR A 71 28.68 12.92 30.25
N VAL A 72 28.57 12.23 29.13
CA VAL A 72 27.88 12.67 27.92
C VAL A 72 26.59 11.88 27.77
N VAL A 73 25.50 12.54 27.39
CA VAL A 73 24.26 11.87 27.00
C VAL A 73 24.39 11.43 25.56
N ASP A 74 24.29 10.13 25.33
CA ASP A 74 24.29 9.55 24.00
C ASP A 74 22.85 9.52 23.46
N VAL A 75 22.63 10.29 22.40
CA VAL A 75 21.37 10.35 21.66
C VAL A 75 21.51 9.71 20.28
N SER A 76 22.58 8.93 20.06
CA SER A 76 22.82 8.24 18.81
C SER A 76 21.76 7.16 18.63
N ASP A 77 21.19 7.09 17.43
CA ASP A 77 20.11 6.18 17.12
C ASP A 77 20.29 5.63 15.70
N PRO A 78 20.68 4.36 15.55
CA PRO A 78 20.89 3.76 14.23
C PRO A 78 19.58 3.62 13.43
N ASP A 79 18.44 3.49 14.10
CA ASP A 79 17.14 3.31 13.43
C ASP A 79 16.71 4.61 12.76
N VAL A 80 16.97 5.76 13.41
CA VAL A 80 16.75 7.08 12.79
C VAL A 80 17.63 7.27 11.56
N LEU A 81 18.89 6.83 11.59
CA LEU A 81 19.78 6.92 10.43
C LEU A 81 19.31 6.02 9.28
N ALA A 82 18.87 4.79 9.58
CA ALA A 82 18.30 3.88 8.61
C ALA A 82 17.04 4.45 7.94
N LEU A 83 16.17 5.10 8.71
CA LEU A 83 14.98 5.79 8.19
C LEU A 83 15.35 6.99 7.28
N LEU A 84 16.42 7.72 7.59
CA LEU A 84 16.91 8.80 6.73
C LEU A 84 17.45 8.26 5.39
N ASP A 85 18.19 7.15 5.43
CA ASP A 85 18.68 6.45 4.23
C ASP A 85 17.52 5.94 3.37
N GLU A 86 16.53 5.29 3.99
CA GLU A 86 15.34 4.79 3.31
C GLU A 86 14.54 5.93 2.66
N MET A 87 14.33 7.03 3.37
CA MET A 87 13.66 8.21 2.82
C MET A 87 14.42 8.81 1.62
N GLU A 88 15.75 8.86 1.67
CA GLU A 88 16.57 9.34 0.55
C GLU A 88 16.48 8.42 -0.66
N HIS A 89 16.48 7.11 -0.42
CA HIS A 89 16.25 6.11 -1.46
C HIS A 89 14.87 6.26 -2.12
N TYR A 90 13.79 6.42 -1.34
CA TYR A 90 12.45 6.62 -1.89
C TYR A 90 12.34 7.89 -2.70
N LYS A 91 12.90 9.00 -2.20
CA LYS A 91 12.91 10.27 -2.95
C LYS A 91 13.64 10.14 -4.29
N SER A 92 14.81 9.47 -4.31
CA SER A 92 15.52 9.19 -5.56
C SER A 92 14.71 8.30 -6.52
N ARG A 93 13.95 7.33 -5.99
CA ARG A 93 13.04 6.50 -6.78
C ARG A 93 11.89 7.30 -7.37
N GLU A 94 11.26 8.18 -6.59
CA GLU A 94 10.19 9.07 -7.05
C GLU A 94 10.67 9.98 -8.19
N GLU A 95 11.87 10.56 -8.07
CA GLU A 95 12.47 11.40 -9.12
C GLU A 95 12.69 10.61 -10.41
N ARG A 96 13.17 9.36 -10.33
CA ARG A 96 13.32 8.48 -11.49
C ARG A 96 11.97 8.12 -12.13
N VAL A 97 10.96 7.80 -11.32
CA VAL A 97 9.62 7.47 -11.81
C VAL A 97 9.00 8.68 -12.51
N THR A 98 9.10 9.87 -11.90
CA THR A 98 8.60 11.12 -12.49
C THR A 98 9.24 11.38 -13.85
N LYS A 99 10.56 11.22 -13.96
CA LYS A 99 11.26 11.35 -15.24
C LYS A 99 10.76 10.34 -16.27
N LEU A 100 10.63 9.06 -15.90
CA LEU A 100 10.15 8.01 -16.79
C LEU A 100 8.73 8.28 -17.29
N VAL A 101 7.83 8.74 -16.42
CA VAL A 101 6.46 9.12 -16.79
C VAL A 101 6.46 10.27 -17.79
N LEU A 102 7.28 11.30 -17.56
CA LEU A 102 7.42 12.42 -18.50
C LEU A 102 7.96 11.96 -19.87
N ASP A 103 9.04 11.17 -19.88
CA ASP A 103 9.63 10.65 -21.11
C ASP A 103 8.61 9.78 -21.87
N ASN A 104 7.86 8.92 -21.17
CA ASN A 104 6.82 8.09 -21.75
C ASN A 104 5.68 8.93 -22.34
N SER A 105 5.21 9.97 -21.63
CA SER A 105 4.20 10.91 -22.12
C SER A 105 4.63 11.57 -23.43
N THR A 106 5.88 12.06 -23.52
CA THR A 106 6.38 12.68 -24.75
C THR A 106 6.46 11.70 -25.92
N SER A 107 6.76 10.42 -25.63
CA SER A 107 6.74 9.35 -26.63
C SER A 107 5.32 9.09 -27.15
N TRP A 108 4.32 9.02 -26.26
CA TRP A 108 2.92 8.85 -26.66
C TRP A 108 2.43 10.01 -27.52
N ASP A 109 2.73 11.25 -27.15
CA ASP A 109 2.38 12.44 -27.96
C ASP A 109 2.95 12.35 -29.38
N ALA A 110 4.20 11.88 -29.51
CA ALA A 110 4.83 11.68 -30.81
C ALA A 110 4.15 10.56 -31.63
N LEU A 111 3.70 9.49 -30.98
CA LEU A 111 2.97 8.40 -31.63
C LEU A 111 1.58 8.85 -32.08
N TYR A 112 0.83 9.58 -31.26
CA TYR A 112 -0.48 10.13 -31.63
C TYR A 112 -0.39 11.05 -32.85
N LYS A 113 0.60 11.95 -32.90
CA LYS A 113 0.81 12.81 -34.08
C LYS A 113 1.10 12.01 -35.35
N LYS A 114 1.85 10.91 -35.26
CA LYS A 114 2.10 10.01 -36.39
C LYS A 114 0.84 9.28 -36.82
N LEU A 115 0.01 8.84 -35.87
CA LEU A 115 -1.27 8.19 -36.14
C LEU A 115 -2.21 9.15 -36.88
N GLU A 116 -2.41 10.37 -36.38
CA GLU A 116 -3.24 11.40 -37.04
C GLU A 116 -2.73 11.75 -38.44
N ALA A 117 -1.41 11.77 -38.65
CA ALA A 117 -0.82 12.02 -39.97
C ALA A 117 -1.05 10.84 -40.92
N ALA A 118 -0.93 9.61 -40.43
CA ALA A 118 -1.20 8.40 -41.20
C ALA A 118 -2.68 8.30 -41.60
N GLU A 119 -3.60 8.58 -40.67
CA GLU A 119 -5.04 8.62 -40.94
C GLU A 119 -5.39 9.66 -42.02
N ARG A 120 -4.80 10.86 -41.95
CA ARG A 120 -4.95 11.87 -43.01
C ARG A 120 -4.43 11.39 -44.35
N SER A 121 -3.26 10.74 -44.38
CA SER A 121 -2.70 10.20 -45.62
C SER A 121 -3.57 9.09 -46.22
N ILE A 122 -4.14 8.21 -45.39
CA ILE A 122 -5.07 7.16 -45.83
C ILE A 122 -6.36 7.80 -46.39
N ALA A 123 -6.89 8.83 -45.72
CA ALA A 123 -8.06 9.55 -46.21
C ALA A 123 -7.80 10.20 -47.58
N GLU A 124 -6.65 10.86 -47.77
CA GLU A 124 -6.26 11.42 -49.07
C GLU A 124 -6.10 10.34 -50.15
N GLN A 125 -5.42 9.23 -49.84
CA GLN A 125 -5.23 8.11 -50.77
C GLN A 125 -6.56 7.47 -51.18
N SER A 126 -7.47 7.26 -50.23
CA SER A 126 -8.80 6.69 -50.52
C SER A 126 -9.62 7.61 -51.44
N ALA A 127 -9.54 8.93 -51.25
CA ALA A 127 -10.18 9.90 -52.14
C ALA A 127 -9.60 9.87 -53.56
N ILE A 128 -8.26 9.77 -53.70
CA ILE A 128 -7.58 9.66 -54.99
C ILE A 128 -7.99 8.36 -55.71
N VAL A 129 -7.98 7.23 -55.00
CA VAL A 129 -8.38 5.93 -55.56
C VAL A 129 -9.83 5.98 -56.03
N ALA A 130 -10.75 6.54 -55.24
CA ALA A 130 -12.14 6.70 -55.63
C ALA A 130 -12.32 7.59 -56.88
N ALA A 131 -11.53 8.68 -56.99
CA ALA A 131 -11.53 9.53 -58.18
C ALA A 131 -10.95 8.83 -59.41
N ALA A 132 -9.85 8.10 -59.24
CA ALA A 132 -9.21 7.31 -60.30
C ALA A 132 -10.14 6.21 -60.83
N GLU A 133 -10.86 5.52 -59.93
CA GLU A 133 -11.83 4.50 -60.32
C GLU A 133 -12.96 5.10 -61.18
N LYS A 134 -13.53 6.24 -60.77
CA LYS A 134 -14.53 6.97 -61.56
C LYS A 134 -14.02 7.35 -62.94
N LEU A 135 -12.78 7.82 -63.04
CA LEU A 135 -12.14 8.18 -64.31
C LEU A 135 -11.93 6.97 -65.22
N VAL A 136 -11.41 5.86 -64.69
CA VAL A 136 -11.22 4.61 -65.47
C VAL A 136 -12.55 4.09 -65.98
N ARG A 137 -13.60 4.07 -65.14
CA ARG A 137 -14.96 3.66 -65.54
C ARG A 137 -15.52 4.55 -66.65
N CYS A 138 -15.37 5.87 -66.53
CA CYS A 138 -15.82 6.83 -67.55
C CYS A 138 -15.07 6.66 -68.88
N LYS A 139 -13.73 6.57 -68.82
CA LYS A 139 -12.89 6.41 -70.02
C LYS A 139 -13.16 5.09 -70.75
N GLY A 140 -13.28 3.98 -70.01
CA GLY A 140 -13.62 2.68 -70.57
C GLY A 140 -14.98 2.70 -71.28
N ARG A 141 -16.00 3.30 -70.64
CA ARG A 141 -17.33 3.46 -71.24
C ARG A 141 -17.33 4.37 -72.46
N TYR A 142 -16.69 5.54 -72.42
CA TYR A 142 -16.60 6.46 -73.56
C TYR A 142 -16.01 5.79 -74.80
N HIS A 143 -14.93 5.01 -74.65
CA HIS A 143 -14.32 4.30 -75.78
C HIS A 143 -15.22 3.17 -76.28
N SER A 144 -15.90 2.44 -75.38
CA SER A 144 -16.84 1.40 -75.78
C SER A 144 -18.04 1.97 -76.56
N GLU A 145 -18.61 3.09 -76.11
CA GLU A 145 -19.75 3.73 -76.76
C GLU A 145 -19.34 4.36 -78.10
N LEU A 146 -18.17 4.99 -78.18
CA LEU A 146 -17.62 5.50 -79.43
C LEU A 146 -17.41 4.37 -80.45
N ASN A 147 -16.88 3.23 -80.00
CA ASN A 147 -16.70 2.05 -80.85
C ASN A 147 -18.05 1.47 -81.31
N TYR A 148 -19.05 1.38 -80.42
CA TYR A 148 -20.40 0.91 -80.79
C TYR A 148 -21.07 1.84 -81.81
N ARG A 149 -20.99 3.17 -81.62
CA ARG A 149 -21.52 4.16 -82.58
C ARG A 149 -20.79 4.10 -83.93
N ALA A 150 -19.47 3.93 -83.92
CA ALA A 150 -18.67 3.80 -85.14
C ALA A 150 -19.03 2.52 -85.92
N LEU A 151 -19.19 1.39 -85.22
CA LEU A 151 -19.63 0.13 -85.82
C LEU A 151 -21.06 0.22 -86.36
N ALA A 152 -22.00 0.78 -85.59
CA ALA A 152 -23.39 0.97 -86.03
C ALA A 152 -23.48 1.81 -87.30
N LYS A 153 -22.67 2.88 -87.39
CA LYS A 153 -22.54 3.70 -88.61
C LYS A 153 -21.95 2.93 -89.79
N LEU A 154 -20.92 2.10 -89.54
CA LEU A 154 -20.29 1.28 -90.57
C LEU A 154 -21.27 0.25 -91.17
N PHE A 155 -22.13 -0.34 -90.34
CA PHE A 155 -23.11 -1.34 -90.74
C PHE A 155 -24.49 -0.77 -91.08
N GLY A 156 -24.68 0.56 -91.05
CA GLY A 156 -25.93 1.23 -91.42
C GLY A 156 -27.10 0.95 -90.47
N VAL A 157 -26.83 0.55 -89.23
CA VAL A 157 -27.85 0.22 -88.22
C VAL A 157 -28.15 1.46 -87.36
N ILE A 158 -29.43 1.75 -87.14
CA ILE A 158 -29.85 2.84 -86.25
C ILE A 158 -29.57 2.43 -84.80
N THR A 159 -28.69 3.16 -84.10
CA THR A 159 -28.46 2.99 -82.66
C THR A 159 -29.60 3.63 -81.87
N PRO A 160 -30.34 2.88 -81.02
CA PRO A 160 -31.26 3.48 -80.05
C PRO A 160 -30.50 4.35 -79.04
N ASP A 161 -31.15 5.37 -78.48
CA ASP A 161 -30.56 6.12 -77.36
C ASP A 161 -30.34 5.18 -76.17
N LEU A 162 -29.09 5.15 -75.69
CA LEU A 162 -28.72 4.33 -74.55
C LEU A 162 -29.41 4.89 -73.29
N PRO A 163 -30.07 4.04 -72.47
CA PRO A 163 -30.65 4.48 -71.21
C PRO A 163 -29.56 4.99 -70.25
N LEU A 164 -29.86 6.05 -69.50
CA LEU A 164 -29.03 6.52 -68.39
C LEU A 164 -29.02 5.45 -67.29
N LEU A 165 -27.86 4.91 -66.95
CA LEU A 165 -27.75 3.83 -65.99
C LEU A 165 -27.76 4.36 -64.55
N GLU A 166 -28.78 3.95 -63.79
CA GLU A 166 -28.78 4.01 -62.33
C GLU A 166 -27.61 3.18 -61.77
N HIS A 167 -27.03 3.68 -60.68
CA HIS A 167 -25.68 3.33 -60.23
C HIS A 167 -25.51 1.87 -59.76
N GLU A 168 -24.74 1.10 -60.53
CA GLU A 168 -24.18 -0.22 -60.13
C GLU A 168 -23.20 -0.14 -58.93
N ASN A 169 -22.94 1.05 -58.38
CA ASN A 169 -22.15 1.25 -57.15
C ASN A 169 -22.94 0.97 -55.86
N VAL A 170 -24.26 0.83 -55.94
CA VAL A 170 -25.11 0.56 -54.75
C VAL A 170 -24.78 -0.79 -54.13
N HIS A 171 -24.48 -1.82 -54.95
CA HIS A 171 -24.24 -3.17 -54.44
C HIS A 171 -22.99 -3.35 -53.56
N TYR A 172 -21.94 -2.54 -53.73
CA TYR A 172 -20.75 -2.59 -52.86
C TYR A 172 -20.89 -1.66 -51.65
N ALA A 173 -21.65 -0.57 -51.78
CA ALA A 173 -21.99 0.31 -50.66
C ALA A 173 -22.89 -0.43 -49.64
N ASP A 174 -23.89 -1.16 -50.11
CA ASP A 174 -24.82 -1.92 -49.25
C ASP A 174 -24.09 -2.98 -48.42
N ALA A 175 -23.14 -3.71 -49.01
CA ALA A 175 -22.37 -4.72 -48.28
C ALA A 175 -21.47 -4.11 -47.20
N VAL A 176 -20.78 -3.00 -47.52
CA VAL A 176 -19.93 -2.28 -46.56
C VAL A 176 -20.78 -1.62 -45.46
N GLU A 177 -21.96 -1.11 -45.78
CA GLU A 177 -22.88 -0.54 -44.79
C GLU A 177 -23.41 -1.61 -43.81
N VAL A 178 -23.69 -2.83 -44.29
CA VAL A 178 -24.07 -3.96 -43.42
C VAL A 178 -22.92 -4.35 -42.48
N GLU A 179 -21.68 -4.38 -42.95
CA GLU A 179 -20.51 -4.67 -42.10
C GLU A 179 -20.26 -3.54 -41.08
N ILE A 180 -20.32 -2.27 -41.49
CA ILE A 180 -20.15 -1.12 -40.58
C ILE A 180 -21.24 -1.12 -39.52
N THR A 181 -22.49 -1.44 -39.87
CA THR A 181 -23.59 -1.51 -38.89
C THR A 181 -23.41 -2.67 -37.92
N ALA A 182 -22.98 -3.84 -38.39
CA ALA A 182 -22.66 -4.98 -37.52
C ALA A 182 -21.51 -4.67 -36.55
N LEU A 183 -20.44 -4.02 -37.02
CA LEU A 183 -19.32 -3.61 -36.17
C LEU A 183 -19.73 -2.55 -35.13
N ARG A 184 -20.53 -1.56 -35.53
CA ARG A 184 -21.08 -0.56 -34.59
C ARG A 184 -21.96 -1.22 -33.53
N GLN A 185 -22.77 -2.21 -33.90
CA GLN A 185 -23.58 -2.96 -32.95
C GLN A 185 -22.70 -3.75 -31.96
N ARG A 186 -21.60 -4.35 -32.45
CA ARG A 186 -20.65 -5.06 -31.59
C ARG A 186 -19.91 -4.11 -30.64
N ILE A 187 -19.52 -2.92 -31.10
CA ILE A 187 -18.92 -1.89 -30.25
C ILE A 187 -19.89 -1.48 -29.15
N ALA A 188 -21.15 -1.17 -29.49
CA ALA A 188 -22.17 -0.80 -28.51
C ALA A 188 -22.53 -1.94 -27.53
N GLU A 189 -22.35 -3.19 -27.92
CA GLU A 189 -22.48 -4.34 -27.02
C GLU A 189 -21.29 -4.42 -26.05
N LEU A 190 -20.08 -4.24 -26.55
CA LEU A 190 -18.86 -4.23 -25.73
C LEU A 190 -18.86 -3.07 -24.73
N GLU A 191 -19.23 -1.86 -25.15
CA GLU A 191 -19.35 -0.70 -24.26
C GLU A 191 -20.35 -0.94 -23.11
N ARG A 192 -21.49 -1.59 -23.41
CA ARG A 192 -22.45 -2.00 -22.37
C ARG A 192 -21.88 -3.06 -21.43
N SER A 193 -21.20 -4.07 -21.98
CA SER A 193 -20.55 -5.11 -21.16
C SER A 193 -19.46 -4.54 -20.25
N GLU A 194 -18.66 -3.60 -20.75
CA GLU A 194 -17.62 -2.92 -19.97
C GLU A 194 -18.24 -2.10 -18.83
N THR A 195 -19.30 -1.35 -19.14
CA THR A 195 -20.04 -0.57 -18.14
C THR A 195 -20.63 -1.49 -17.06
N GLN A 196 -21.14 -2.65 -17.44
CA GLN A 196 -21.63 -3.65 -16.50
C GLN A 196 -20.52 -4.19 -15.59
N LEU A 197 -19.36 -4.54 -16.14
CA LEU A 197 -18.22 -5.02 -15.34
C LEU A 197 -17.70 -3.98 -14.36
N ILE A 198 -17.69 -2.70 -14.74
CA ILE A 198 -17.34 -1.59 -13.85
C ILE A 198 -18.33 -1.53 -12.68
N ASN A 199 -19.64 -1.59 -12.96
CA ASN A 199 -20.66 -1.57 -11.91
C ASN A 199 -20.55 -2.79 -10.97
N GLU A 200 -20.29 -3.97 -11.53
CA GLU A 200 -20.10 -5.21 -10.75
C GLU A 200 -18.85 -5.12 -9.86
N ARG A 201 -17.75 -4.59 -10.40
CA ARG A 201 -16.51 -4.33 -9.64
C ARG A 201 -16.76 -3.34 -8.50
N ASP A 202 -17.40 -2.20 -8.79
CA ASP A 202 -17.64 -1.15 -7.79
C ASP A 202 -18.59 -1.65 -6.68
N ALA A 203 -19.58 -2.48 -7.04
CA ALA A 203 -20.44 -3.15 -6.06
C ALA A 203 -19.67 -4.14 -5.19
N ALA A 204 -18.77 -4.93 -5.77
CA ALA A 204 -17.92 -5.86 -5.02
C ALA A 204 -16.95 -5.11 -4.09
N GLU A 205 -16.33 -4.03 -4.58
CA GLU A 205 -15.46 -3.16 -3.79
C GLU A 205 -16.20 -2.56 -2.60
N SER A 206 -17.43 -2.06 -2.80
CA SER A 206 -18.26 -1.53 -1.71
C SER A 206 -18.60 -2.62 -0.68
N ALA A 207 -19.00 -3.82 -1.13
CA ALA A 207 -19.32 -4.92 -0.23
C ALA A 207 -18.12 -5.35 0.62
N LEU A 208 -16.93 -5.41 0.02
CA LEU A 208 -15.69 -5.69 0.75
C LEU A 208 -15.32 -4.58 1.72
N ALA A 209 -15.53 -3.32 1.34
CA ALA A 209 -15.30 -2.19 2.23
C ALA A 209 -16.23 -2.22 3.46
N ASP A 210 -17.49 -2.57 3.25
CA ASP A 210 -18.48 -2.72 4.33
C ASP A 210 -18.09 -3.87 5.28
N MET A 211 -17.66 -5.02 4.73
CA MET A 211 -17.15 -6.14 5.54
C MET A 211 -15.92 -5.75 6.35
N TYR A 212 -14.95 -5.09 5.72
CA TYR A 212 -13.75 -4.63 6.40
C TYR A 212 -14.08 -3.64 7.51
N GLN A 213 -14.97 -2.68 7.25
CA GLN A 213 -15.41 -1.72 8.26
C GLN A 213 -16.15 -2.40 9.42
N ALA A 214 -16.99 -3.40 9.14
CA ALA A 214 -17.68 -4.15 10.18
C ALA A 214 -16.70 -4.89 11.12
N ALA A 215 -15.60 -5.41 10.56
CA ALA A 215 -14.60 -6.15 11.33
C ALA A 215 -13.58 -5.26 12.05
N THR A 216 -13.15 -4.15 11.43
CA THR A 216 -12.06 -3.30 11.94
C THR A 216 -12.53 -2.01 12.60
N GLY A 217 -13.76 -1.58 12.30
CA GLY A 217 -14.36 -0.32 12.72
C GLY A 217 -14.08 0.87 11.80
N GLU A 218 -13.21 0.71 10.80
CA GLU A 218 -12.78 1.80 9.90
C GLU A 218 -12.89 1.35 8.45
N ARG A 219 -13.19 2.29 7.54
CA ARG A 219 -13.35 1.97 6.11
C ARG A 219 -11.97 1.87 5.46
N PRO A 220 -11.70 0.88 4.59
CA PRO A 220 -10.39 0.75 3.97
C PRO A 220 -10.14 1.85 2.93
N GLU A 221 -8.88 2.27 2.83
CA GLU A 221 -8.40 3.16 1.77
C GLU A 221 -7.67 2.33 0.70
N TRP A 222 -8.37 2.03 -0.39
CA TRP A 222 -7.79 1.25 -1.48
C TRP A 222 -6.64 2.00 -2.14
N SER A 223 -5.52 1.32 -2.33
CA SER A 223 -4.35 1.87 -3.01
C SER A 223 -3.56 0.79 -3.73
N ASN A 224 -2.58 1.18 -4.54
CA ASN A 224 -1.68 0.22 -5.19
C ASN A 224 -0.83 -0.61 -4.21
N MET A 225 -0.73 -0.18 -2.95
CA MET A 225 0.03 -0.88 -1.89
C MET A 225 -0.88 -1.63 -0.91
N PHE A 226 -2.19 -1.40 -0.99
CA PHE A 226 -3.18 -1.98 -0.09
C PHE A 226 -4.42 -2.38 -0.88
N GLY A 227 -4.50 -3.67 -1.20
CA GLY A 227 -5.56 -4.28 -1.99
C GLY A 227 -6.49 -5.18 -1.15
N PHE A 228 -7.35 -5.91 -1.86
CA PHE A 228 -8.37 -6.75 -1.22
C PHE A 228 -7.79 -7.89 -0.36
N ALA A 229 -6.65 -8.46 -0.76
CA ALA A 229 -6.00 -9.52 0.00
C ALA A 229 -5.48 -8.99 1.35
N ASP A 230 -4.79 -7.84 1.33
CA ASP A 230 -4.28 -7.19 2.54
C ASP A 230 -5.43 -6.86 3.51
N ALA A 231 -6.56 -6.39 2.98
CA ALA A 231 -7.76 -6.12 3.76
C ALA A 231 -8.33 -7.38 4.41
N VAL A 232 -8.34 -8.52 3.71
CA VAL A 232 -8.79 -9.80 4.27
C VAL A 232 -7.84 -10.28 5.36
N ASP A 233 -6.52 -10.17 5.16
CA ASP A 233 -5.52 -10.58 6.16
C ASP A 233 -5.68 -9.80 7.47
N VAL A 234 -5.92 -8.49 7.39
CA VAL A 234 -6.19 -7.65 8.58
C VAL A 234 -7.47 -8.09 9.30
N VAL A 235 -8.52 -8.41 8.56
CA VAL A 235 -9.78 -8.91 9.14
C VAL A 235 -9.56 -10.27 9.82
N GLU A 236 -8.81 -11.16 9.21
CA GLU A 236 -8.46 -12.47 9.78
C GLU A 236 -7.65 -12.32 11.08
N GLU A 237 -6.64 -11.45 11.10
CA GLU A 237 -5.86 -11.17 12.30
C GLU A 237 -6.75 -10.61 13.42
N ARG A 238 -7.64 -9.66 13.09
CA ARG A 238 -8.58 -9.12 14.07
C ARG A 238 -9.51 -10.18 14.62
N LEU A 239 -10.08 -11.04 13.77
CA LEU A 239 -10.91 -12.15 14.22
C LEU A 239 -10.14 -13.09 15.16
N ALA A 240 -8.90 -13.47 14.80
CA ALA A 240 -8.06 -14.29 15.66
C ALA A 240 -7.80 -13.64 17.04
N THR A 241 -7.56 -12.32 17.08
CA THR A 241 -7.41 -11.61 18.37
C THR A 241 -8.71 -11.60 19.19
N LEU A 242 -9.87 -11.42 18.54
CA LEU A 242 -11.16 -11.44 19.21
C LEU A 242 -11.50 -12.83 19.73
N GLU A 243 -11.24 -13.89 18.96
CA GLU A 243 -11.43 -15.28 19.38
C GLU A 243 -10.50 -15.66 20.55
N ALA A 244 -9.25 -15.20 20.53
CA ALA A 244 -8.32 -15.39 21.63
C ALA A 244 -8.81 -14.69 22.91
N ASN A 245 -9.38 -13.48 22.79
CA ASN A 245 -9.97 -12.74 23.91
C ASN A 245 -11.27 -13.39 24.40
N GLN A 246 -12.12 -13.89 23.50
CA GLN A 246 -13.40 -14.53 23.86
C GLN A 246 -13.20 -15.91 24.51
N SER A 247 -12.12 -16.60 24.15
CA SER A 247 -11.70 -17.87 24.78
C SER A 247 -11.21 -17.70 26.22
N GLN A 248 -11.08 -16.46 26.72
CA GLN A 248 -10.78 -16.18 28.13
C GLN A 248 -12.02 -16.34 29.03
N THR A 249 -12.64 -17.52 29.02
CA THR A 249 -12.97 -18.08 30.34
C THR A 249 -11.65 -18.55 30.90
N THR A 250 -10.97 -17.65 31.61
CA THR A 250 -9.62 -17.94 32.13
C THR A 250 -9.67 -19.24 32.93
N PRO A 251 -8.62 -20.08 32.91
CA PRO A 251 -8.55 -21.26 33.77
C PRO A 251 -8.90 -20.93 35.24
N THR A 252 -8.53 -19.72 35.68
CA THR A 252 -8.91 -19.11 36.96
C THR A 252 -10.42 -18.92 37.12
N GLY A 253 -11.12 -18.40 36.11
CA GLY A 253 -12.58 -18.24 36.12
C GLY A 253 -13.33 -19.59 36.16
N ILE A 254 -12.85 -20.59 35.41
CA ILE A 254 -13.41 -21.95 35.44
C ILE A 254 -13.21 -22.60 36.82
N GLN A 255 -12.03 -22.43 37.41
CA GLN A 255 -11.73 -22.91 38.76
C GLN A 255 -12.63 -22.23 39.81
N LEU A 256 -12.78 -20.91 39.74
CA LEU A 256 -13.60 -20.15 40.68
C LEU A 256 -15.09 -20.53 40.62
N ILE A 257 -15.63 -20.79 39.42
CA ILE A 257 -16.98 -21.32 39.24
C ILE A 257 -17.10 -22.74 39.83
N THR A 258 -16.12 -23.61 39.58
CA THR A 258 -16.13 -25.00 40.07
C THR A 258 -16.08 -25.06 41.60
N GLU A 259 -15.20 -24.28 42.21
CA GLU A 259 -15.08 -24.18 43.66
C GLU A 259 -16.34 -23.55 44.29
N ALA A 260 -16.91 -22.53 43.64
CA ALA A 260 -18.17 -21.93 44.09
C ALA A 260 -19.30 -22.96 44.11
N ILE A 261 -19.44 -23.79 43.06
CA ILE A 261 -20.44 -24.88 43.02
C ILE A 261 -20.22 -25.86 44.18
N GLY A 262 -18.97 -26.25 44.46
CA GLY A 262 -18.63 -27.13 45.58
C GLY A 262 -19.02 -26.53 46.94
N ALA A 263 -18.73 -25.25 47.14
CA ALA A 263 -19.08 -24.53 48.36
C ALA A 263 -20.59 -24.39 48.57
N HIS A 264 -21.36 -24.16 47.51
CA HIS A 264 -22.82 -24.16 47.60
C HIS A 264 -23.34 -25.54 48.04
N GLY A 265 -22.78 -26.63 47.49
CA GLY A 265 -23.10 -27.99 47.95
C GLY A 265 -22.79 -28.23 49.42
N TYR A 266 -21.65 -27.74 49.90
CA TYR A 266 -21.25 -27.82 51.31
C TYR A 266 -22.17 -27.02 52.24
N ILE A 267 -22.52 -25.78 51.87
CA ILE A 267 -23.44 -24.92 52.61
C ILE A 267 -24.81 -25.59 52.74
N VAL A 268 -25.36 -26.09 51.61
CA VAL A 268 -26.63 -26.82 51.61
C VAL A 268 -26.55 -28.07 52.50
N GLY A 269 -25.45 -28.82 52.44
CA GLY A 269 -25.22 -29.98 53.32
C GLY A 269 -25.19 -29.62 54.80
N CYS A 270 -24.52 -28.53 55.17
CA CYS A 270 -24.47 -28.02 56.55
C CYS A 270 -25.85 -27.62 57.05
N LEU A 271 -26.65 -26.94 56.22
CA LEU A 271 -28.02 -26.55 56.56
C LEU A 271 -28.92 -27.77 56.79
N LEU A 272 -28.84 -28.78 55.92
CA LEU A 272 -29.60 -30.03 56.06
C LEU A 272 -29.21 -30.82 57.32
N GLN A 273 -27.97 -30.70 57.77
CA GLN A 273 -27.45 -31.35 58.99
C GLN A 273 -27.68 -30.52 60.26
N GLY A 274 -28.38 -29.38 60.18
CA GLY A 274 -28.65 -28.52 61.33
C GLY A 274 -27.43 -27.75 61.85
N ARG A 275 -26.44 -27.49 60.99
CA ARG A 275 -25.21 -26.74 61.30
C ARG A 275 -25.17 -25.39 60.58
N PRO A 276 -26.01 -24.42 60.98
CA PRO A 276 -26.09 -23.11 60.32
C PRO A 276 -24.85 -22.24 60.56
N ASP A 277 -24.10 -22.51 61.64
CA ASP A 277 -22.84 -21.87 61.98
C ASP A 277 -21.78 -22.09 60.89
N LEU A 278 -21.60 -23.33 60.44
CA LEU A 278 -20.66 -23.65 59.36
C LEU A 278 -21.12 -23.12 58.01
N ALA A 279 -22.42 -23.19 57.74
CA ALA A 279 -23.01 -22.66 56.51
C ALA A 279 -22.74 -21.15 56.39
N LEU A 280 -22.90 -20.41 57.49
CA LEU A 280 -22.63 -18.97 57.55
C LEU A 280 -21.15 -18.66 57.42
N GLU A 281 -20.27 -19.45 58.05
CA GLU A 281 -18.82 -19.30 57.94
C GLU A 281 -18.35 -19.46 56.49
N GLU A 282 -18.80 -20.53 55.82
CA GLU A 282 -18.43 -20.79 54.42
C GLU A 282 -18.99 -19.70 53.49
N SER A 283 -20.24 -19.26 53.72
CA SER A 283 -20.83 -18.16 52.95
C SER A 283 -20.02 -16.86 53.06
N ARG A 284 -19.50 -16.52 54.26
CA ARG A 284 -18.68 -15.32 54.45
C ARG A 284 -17.35 -15.39 53.72
N LYS A 285 -16.71 -16.56 53.67
CA LYS A 285 -15.47 -16.77 52.91
C LYS A 285 -15.68 -16.47 51.42
N TRP A 286 -16.79 -16.97 50.87
CA TRP A 286 -17.12 -16.74 49.47
C TRP A 286 -17.52 -15.30 49.15
N VAL A 287 -18.24 -14.61 50.04
CA VAL A 287 -18.51 -13.17 49.88
C VAL A 287 -17.20 -12.38 49.80
N SER A 288 -16.19 -12.71 50.63
CA SER A 288 -14.88 -12.09 50.55
C SER A 288 -14.13 -12.44 49.26
N ALA A 289 -14.15 -13.71 48.85
CA ALA A 289 -13.46 -14.19 47.65
C ALA A 289 -14.03 -13.54 46.37
N PHE A 290 -15.36 -13.45 46.25
CA PHE A 290 -16.01 -12.77 45.13
C PHE A 290 -15.78 -11.25 45.16
N GLY A 291 -15.74 -10.64 46.34
CA GLY A 291 -15.40 -9.21 46.49
C GLY A 291 -14.01 -8.90 45.94
N GLN A 292 -13.01 -9.71 46.30
CA GLN A 292 -11.63 -9.57 45.78
C GLN A 292 -11.57 -9.84 44.27
N ALA A 293 -12.30 -10.83 43.76
CA ALA A 293 -12.36 -11.10 42.32
C ALA A 293 -12.99 -9.95 41.52
N ALA A 294 -14.03 -9.30 42.06
CA ALA A 294 -14.70 -8.17 41.41
C ALA A 294 -13.79 -6.92 41.29
N GLU A 295 -12.90 -6.69 42.26
CA GLU A 295 -11.90 -5.61 42.20
C GLU A 295 -10.87 -5.85 41.10
N ILE A 296 -10.47 -7.11 40.86
CA ILE A 296 -9.51 -7.49 39.81
C ILE A 296 -10.13 -7.30 38.42
N VAL A 297 -11.38 -7.74 38.21
CA VAL A 297 -12.09 -7.57 36.93
C VAL A 297 -12.26 -6.08 36.59
N SER A 298 -12.65 -5.26 37.58
CA SER A 298 -12.80 -3.81 37.40
C SER A 298 -11.48 -3.12 37.00
N ALA A 299 -10.34 -3.63 37.45
CA ALA A 299 -9.02 -3.12 37.08
C ALA A 299 -8.57 -3.55 35.67
N GLN A 300 -9.00 -4.73 35.20
CA GLN A 300 -8.71 -5.23 33.86
C GLN A 300 -9.53 -4.49 32.77
N ASP A 301 -10.81 -4.21 33.04
CA ASP A 301 -11.65 -3.42 32.14
C ASP A 301 -11.12 -1.99 31.94
N ALA A 302 -10.53 -1.39 32.98
CA ALA A 302 -9.90 -0.08 32.90
C ALA A 302 -8.63 -0.05 32.01
N ALA A 303 -7.93 -1.19 31.87
CA ALA A 303 -6.75 -1.30 31.02
C ALA A 303 -7.10 -1.56 29.54
N GLY A 304 -8.23 -2.20 29.26
CA GLY A 304 -8.71 -2.49 27.89
C GLY A 304 -9.29 -1.28 27.13
N ILE A 305 -9.65 -0.21 27.82
CA ILE A 305 -10.23 1.01 27.23
C ILE A 305 -9.14 2.01 26.75
N GLY A 306 -7.86 1.73 27.01
CA GLY A 306 -6.73 2.63 26.75
C GLY A 306 -6.09 2.56 25.35
N VAL A 307 -6.81 2.26 24.26
CA VAL A 307 -6.32 2.50 22.89
C VAL A 307 -7.48 2.91 21.98
N LYS A 308 -7.78 4.20 21.90
CA LYS A 308 -8.25 4.91 20.71
C LYS A 308 -8.34 6.39 21.05
N GLY A 309 -7.32 7.15 20.67
CA GLY A 309 -7.30 8.60 20.83
C GLY A 309 -5.90 9.19 20.76
N GLU A 310 -5.28 9.11 19.59
CA GLU A 310 -4.54 10.21 18.93
C GLU A 310 -4.15 9.79 17.51
#